data_AF-A0A6L8Q772-F1
#
_entry.id   AF-A0A6L8Q772-F1
#
_cell.length_a   1.000
_cell.length_b   1.000
_cell.length_c   1.000
_cell.angle_alpha   90.00
_cell.angle_beta   90.00
_cell.angle_gamma   90.00
#
_symmetry.space_group_name_H-M   'P 1'
#
loop_
_entity.id
_entity.type
_entity.pdbx_description
1 polymer ?
#
loop_
_entity_poly.entity_id
_entity_poly.type
_entity_poly.pdbx_seq_one_letter_code
_entity_poly.pdbx_strand_id
1 'polypeptide(L)' 'MTAQFSIREADPQIVARLAHDLGLPRFIATTLVARGITTVRAAKRFLNPSLDRDWRNPLEIPG' A
#
# COMPACT_ATOMS: atom_id res chain seq x y z
N MET A 1 21.33 21.62 11.22
CA MET A 1 20.77 20.39 10.60
C MET A 1 19.71 20.81 9.59
N THR A 2 19.85 20.43 8.33
CA THR A 2 18.83 20.67 7.28
C THR A 2 18.14 19.36 6.96
N ALA A 3 16.80 19.37 6.94
CA ALA A 3 16.01 18.22 6.50
C ALA A 3 16.02 18.14 4.97
N GLN A 4 16.17 16.94 4.42
CA GLN A 4 16.09 16.67 2.99
C GLN A 4 14.82 15.87 2.72
N PHE A 5 14.00 16.34 1.78
CA PHE A 5 12.75 15.69 1.40
C PHE A 5 12.92 14.99 0.05
N SER A 6 12.38 13.78 -0.07
CA SER A 6 12.23 13.09 -1.36
C SER A 6 10.77 12.72 -1.56
N ILE A 7 10.27 12.92 -2.78
CA ILE A 7 8.93 12.52 -3.18
C ILE A 7 9.07 11.33 -4.12
N ARG A 8 8.38 10.23 -3.82
CA ARG A 8 8.32 9.06 -4.68
C ARG A 8 7.19 9.23 -5.69
N GLU A 9 7.50 9.16 -6.97
CA GLU A 9 6.49 9.11 -8.00
C GLU A 9 5.78 7.75 -8.03
N ALA A 10 4.47 7.78 -8.29
CA ALA A 10 3.63 6.62 -8.44
C ALA A 10 3.26 6.47 -9.92
N ASP A 11 3.34 5.25 -10.46
CA ASP A 11 2.96 4.97 -11.84
C ASP A 11 1.49 5.36 -12.11
N PRO A 12 1.22 6.35 -12.98
CA PRO A 12 -0.12 6.86 -13.23
C PRO A 12 -1.09 5.80 -13.78
N GLN A 13 -0.59 4.80 -14.53
CA GLN A 13 -1.42 3.74 -15.09
C GLN A 13 -1.90 2.79 -14.00
N ILE A 14 -1.02 2.45 -13.07
CA ILE A 14 -1.36 1.61 -11.92
C ILE A 14 -2.31 2.36 -10.98
N VAL A 15 -2.09 3.66 -10.76
CA VAL A 15 -2.99 4.51 -9.97
C VAL A 15 -4.39 4.55 -10.56
N ALA A 16 -4.51 4.80 -11.87
CA ALA A 16 -5.80 4.85 -12.56
C ALA A 16 -6.54 3.51 -12.45
N ARG A 17 -5.81 2.40 -12.68
CA ARG A 17 -6.37 1.05 -12.54
C ARG A 17 -6.87 0.75 -11.13
N LEU A 18 -6.07 1.03 -10.11
CA LEU A 18 -6.47 0.79 -8.71
C LEU A 18 -7.64 1.68 -8.29
N ALA A 19 -7.65 2.95 -8.70
CA ALA A 19 -8.75 3.87 -8.41
C ALA A 19 -10.06 3.37 -9.02
N HIS A 20 -10.03 2.95 -10.29
CA HIS A 20 -11.19 2.42 -11.00
C HIS A 20 -11.65 1.08 -10.40
N ASP A 21 -10.78 0.08 -10.33
CA ASP A 21 -11.15 -1.31 -10.00
C ASP A 21 -11.60 -1.49 -8.54
N LEU A 22 -11.23 -0.55 -7.66
CA LEU A 22 -11.57 -0.58 -6.23
C LEU A 22 -12.48 0.56 -5.80
N GLY A 23 -12.90 1.44 -6.72
CA GLY A 23 -13.70 2.62 -6.39
C GLY A 23 -13.01 3.57 -5.41
N LEU A 24 -11.67 3.68 -5.47
CA LEU A 24 -10.89 4.49 -4.54
C LEU A 24 -10.71 5.93 -5.05
N PRO A 25 -10.70 6.93 -4.14
CA PRO A 25 -10.21 8.25 -4.48
C PRO A 25 -8.77 8.17 -5.01
N ARG A 26 -8.46 8.99 -6.03
CA ARG A 26 -7.17 8.96 -6.73
C ARG A 26 -5.96 9.09 -5.79
N PHE A 27 -6.03 9.96 -4.77
CA PHE A 27 -4.92 10.15 -3.83
C PHE A 27 -4.66 8.91 -2.94
N ILE A 28 -5.69 8.12 -2.63
CA ILE A 28 -5.55 6.85 -1.92
C ILE A 28 -4.82 5.85 -2.82
N ALA A 29 -5.25 5.72 -4.08
CA ALA A 29 -4.57 4.86 -5.05
C ALA A 29 -3.10 5.30 -5.28
N THR A 30 -2.82 6.60 -5.40
CA THR A 30 -1.45 7.14 -5.46
C THR A 30 -0.63 6.73 -4.25
N THR A 31 -1.19 6.84 -3.04
CA THR A 31 -0.52 6.47 -1.81
C THR A 31 -0.19 4.98 -1.75
N LEU A 32 -1.12 4.13 -2.19
CA LEU A 32 -0.90 2.68 -2.27
C LEU A 32 0.26 2.34 -3.23
N VAL A 33 0.24 2.92 -4.43
CA VAL A 33 1.31 2.69 -5.43
C VAL A 33 2.65 3.21 -4.95
N ALA A 34 2.69 4.40 -4.33
CA ALA A 34 3.91 4.96 -3.74
C ALA A 34 4.51 4.08 -2.62
N ARG A 35 3.66 3.29 -1.93
CA ARG A 35 4.05 2.30 -0.92
C ARG A 35 4.36 0.91 -1.50
N GLY A 36 4.40 0.77 -2.83
CA GLY A 36 4.70 -0.49 -3.51
C GLY A 36 3.51 -1.43 -3.67
N ILE A 37 2.30 -0.99 -3.36
CA ILE A 37 1.07 -1.78 -3.54
C ILE A 37 0.55 -1.51 -4.95
N THR A 38 0.97 -2.34 -5.90
CA THR A 38 0.75 -2.12 -7.35
C THR A 38 -0.29 -3.03 -7.97
N THR A 39 -0.91 -3.92 -7.20
CA THR A 39 -1.91 -4.87 -7.71
C THR A 39 -3.22 -4.77 -6.95
N VAL A 40 -4.34 -5.01 -7.64
CA VAL A 40 -5.69 -5.03 -7.05
C VAL A 40 -5.77 -6.04 -5.89
N ARG A 41 -5.14 -7.20 -6.04
CA ARG A 41 -5.07 -8.24 -4.99
C ARG A 41 -4.34 -7.74 -3.75
N ALA A 42 -3.17 -7.12 -3.92
CA ALA A 42 -2.40 -6.59 -2.81
C ALA A 42 -3.15 -5.43 -2.11
N ALA A 43 -3.78 -4.54 -2.89
CA ALA A 43 -4.59 -3.45 -2.36
C ALA A 43 -5.80 -3.96 -1.57
N LYS A 44 -6.56 -4.95 -2.10
CA LYS A 44 -7.67 -5.58 -1.36
C LYS A 44 -7.21 -6.20 -0.04
N ARG A 45 -6.08 -6.91 -0.05
CA ARG A 45 -5.51 -7.52 1.17
C ARG A 45 -5.13 -6.46 2.19
N PHE A 46 -4.46 -5.39 1.75
CA PHE A 46 -4.02 -4.30 2.62
C PHE A 46 -5.20 -3.54 3.24
N LEU A 47 -6.22 -3.21 2.45
CA LEU A 47 -7.41 -2.48 2.90
C LEU A 47 -8.36 -3.32 3.77
N ASN A 48 -8.17 -4.66 3.80
CA ASN A 48 -8.96 -5.58 4.59
C ASN A 48 -8.01 -6.46 5.42
N PRO A 49 -7.36 -5.88 6.45
CA PRO A 49 -6.46 -6.62 7.32
C PRO A 49 -7.23 -7.68 8.11
N SER A 50 -6.56 -8.78 8.44
CA SER A 50 -7.11 -9.84 9.28
C SER A 50 -6.09 -10.23 10.34
N LEU A 51 -6.53 -10.34 11.59
CA LEU A 51 -5.68 -10.79 12.69
C LEU A 51 -5.18 -12.22 12.42
N ASP A 52 -6.08 -13.14 12.11
CA ASP A 52 -5.73 -14.55 11.84
C ASP A 52 -4.66 -14.70 10.74
N ARG A 53 -4.74 -13.88 9.68
CA ARG A 53 -3.85 -13.95 8.53
C ARG A 53 -2.55 -13.17 8.68
N ASP A 54 -2.62 -11.97 9.25
CA ASP A 54 -1.54 -10.99 9.19
C ASP A 54 -0.82 -10.83 10.55
N TRP A 55 -1.43 -11.28 11.65
CA TRP A 55 -0.81 -11.24 12.98
C TRP A 55 0.12 -12.43 13.18
N ARG A 56 1.43 -12.20 13.04
CA ARG A 56 2.45 -13.22 13.30
C ARG A 56 2.57 -13.54 14.78
N ASN A 57 2.99 -14.77 15.09
CA ASN A 57 3.25 -15.20 16.45
C ASN A 57 4.43 -14.39 17.04
N PRO A 58 4.22 -13.63 18.13
CA PRO A 58 5.29 -12.85 18.74
C PRO A 58 6.50 -13.68 19.19
N LEU A 59 6.32 -14.97 19.47
CA LEU A 59 7.40 -15.88 19.90
C LEU A 59 8.38 -16.23 18.76
N GLU A 60 8.05 -15.90 17.51
CA GLU A 60 8.92 -16.13 16.35
C GLU A 60 9.90 -14.96 16.09
N ILE A 61 9.79 -13.85 16.83
CA ILE A 61 10.68 -12.69 16.67
C ILE A 61 12.06 -13.05 17.26
N PRO A 62 13.15 -13.04 16.47
CA PRO A 62 14.49 -13.31 16.99
C PRO A 62 14.90 -12.28 18.04
N GLY A 63 15.53 -12.74 19.11
CA GLY A 63 16.17 -11.91 20.14
C GLY A 63 17.56 -11.45 19.74
#